data_AF-E8LS71-F1
#
_entry.id   AF-E8LS71-F1
#
_cell.length_a   1.000
_cell.length_b   1.000
_cell.length_c   1.000
_cell.angle_alpha   90.00
_cell.angle_beta   90.00
_cell.angle_gamma   90.00
#
_symmetry.space_group_name_H-M   'P 1'
#
loop_
_entity.id
_entity.type
_entity.pdbx_description
1 polymer ?
#
loop_
_entity_poly.entity_id
_entity_poly.type
_entity_poly.pdbx_seq_one_letter_code
_entity_poly.pdbx_strand_id
1 'polypeptide(L)' 'MNISKLREDFYAHISAIQAYALPQSKPTLSLLTDEELRELEACWIELSVWKNQQD' A
#
# COMPACT_ATOMS: atom_id res chain seq x y z
N MET A 1 -9.22 -15.11 3.29
CA MET A 1 -8.66 -13.77 2.99
C MET A 1 -8.85 -13.48 1.51
N ASN A 2 -9.34 -12.29 1.12
CA ASN A 2 -9.59 -11.95 -0.29
C ASN A 2 -8.52 -10.99 -0.80
N ILE A 3 -7.72 -11.44 -1.79
CA ILE A 3 -6.61 -10.67 -2.36
C ILE A 3 -7.10 -9.35 -2.97
N SER A 4 -8.27 -9.35 -3.61
CA SER A 4 -8.85 -8.12 -4.20
C SER A 4 -9.13 -7.05 -3.15
N LYS A 5 -9.54 -7.48 -1.94
CA LYS A 5 -9.80 -6.56 -0.83
C LYS A 5 -8.51 -5.99 -0.25
N LEU A 6 -7.45 -6.80 -0.16
CA LEU A 6 -6.13 -6.34 0.28
C LEU A 6 -5.54 -5.30 -0.66
N ARG A 7 -5.79 -5.43 -1.97
CA ARG A 7 -5.41 -4.44 -2.98
C ARG A 7 -6.13 -3.12 -2.76
N GLU A 8 -7.45 -3.16 -2.61
CA GLU A 8 -8.24 -1.96 -2.31
C GLU A 8 -7.77 -1.29 -1.02
N ASP A 9 -7.56 -2.07 0.04
CA ASP A 9 -7.07 -1.57 1.33
C ASP A 9 -5.67 -0.95 1.19
N PHE A 10 -4.79 -1.54 0.37
CA PHE A 10 -3.46 -1.01 0.08
C PHE A 10 -3.53 0.38 -0.58
N TYR A 11 -4.29 0.52 -1.66
CA TYR A 11 -4.43 1.81 -2.36
C TYR A 11 -5.16 2.85 -1.50
N ALA A 12 -6.14 2.43 -0.70
CA ALA A 12 -6.80 3.31 0.27
C ALA A 12 -5.81 3.81 1.34
N HIS A 13 -4.92 2.94 1.83
CA HIS A 13 -3.90 3.30 2.80
C HIS A 13 -2.87 4.28 2.23
N ILE A 14 -2.38 4.02 1.00
CA ILE A 14 -1.47 4.91 0.28
C ILE A 14 -2.11 6.29 0.07
N SER A 15 -3.36 6.31 -0.39
CA SER A 15 -4.10 7.55 -0.63
C SER A 15 -4.31 8.35 0.67
N ALA A 16 -4.63 7.67 1.78
CA ALA A 16 -4.73 8.32 3.08
C ALA A 16 -3.40 8.93 3.51
N ILE A 17 -2.28 8.20 3.40
CA ILE A 17 -0.95 8.73 3.74
C ILE A 17 -0.61 9.96 2.91
N GLN A 18 -0.94 9.97 1.61
CA GLN A 18 -0.74 11.12 0.75
C GLN A 18 -1.64 12.30 1.13
N ALA A 19 -2.88 12.05 1.53
CA ALA A 19 -3.82 13.09 1.98
C ALA A 19 -3.44 13.72 3.33
N TYR A 20 -2.77 12.97 4.22
CA TYR A 20 -2.26 13.46 5.50
C TYR A 20 -0.89 14.17 5.38
N ALA A 21 -0.29 14.23 4.19
CA ALA A 21 0.95 14.95 3.99
C ALA A 21 0.73 16.46 4.23
N LEU A 22 1.60 17.07 5.05
CA LEU A 22 1.57 18.51 5.28
C LEU A 22 1.65 19.25 3.93
N PRO A 23 1.02 20.43 3.77
CA PRO A 23 0.98 21.16 2.50
C PRO A 23 2.36 21.46 1.87
N GLN A 24 3.44 21.43 2.66
CA GLN A 24 4.82 21.65 2.21
C GLN A 24 5.64 20.38 2.05
N SER A 25 5.06 19.21 2.29
CA SER A 25 5.72 17.92 2.18
C SER A 25 5.16 17.19 0.96
N LYS A 26 5.98 16.98 -0.08
CA LYS A 26 5.63 15.99 -1.08
C LYS A 26 5.63 14.62 -0.39
N PRO A 27 4.54 13.84 -0.44
CA PRO A 27 4.54 12.49 0.09
C PRO A 27 5.65 11.71 -0.63
N THR A 28 6.49 11.00 0.12
CA THR A 28 7.57 10.17 -0.45
C THR A 28 7.02 9.11 -1.39
N LEU A 29 5.78 8.65 -1.15
CA LEU A 29 5.07 7.71 -2.01
C LEU A 29 4.69 8.29 -3.38
N SER A 30 4.64 9.62 -3.55
CA SER A 30 4.40 10.26 -4.85
C SER A 30 5.63 10.23 -5.77
N LEU A 31 6.76 9.70 -5.29
CA LEU A 31 7.99 9.51 -6.06
C LEU A 31 8.08 8.12 -6.68
N LEU A 32 7.25 7.18 -6.24
CA LEU A 32 7.23 5.81 -6.74
C LEU A 32 6.58 5.77 -8.13
N THR A 33 7.20 5.03 -9.03
CA THR A 33 6.65 4.68 -10.33
C THR A 33 5.54 3.63 -10.20
N ASP A 34 4.74 3.46 -11.26
CA ASP A 34 3.70 2.42 -11.32
C ASP A 34 4.24 0.99 -11.18
N GLU A 35 5.53 0.78 -11.47
CA GLU A 35 6.20 -0.50 -11.31
C GLU A 35 6.56 -0.74 -9.84
N GLU A 36 7.22 0.22 -9.20
CA GLU A 36 7.57 0.16 -7.78
C GLU A 36 6.32 0.05 -6.90
N LEU A 37 5.23 0.75 -7.26
CA LEU A 37 3.94 0.63 -6.56
C LEU A 37 3.36 -0.78 -6.66
N ARG A 38 3.52 -1.46 -7.80
CA ARG A 38 3.05 -2.84 -8.00
C ARG A 38 3.89 -3.84 -7.20
N GLU A 39 5.20 -3.64 -7.11
CA GLU A 39 6.04 -4.46 -6.24
C GLU A 39 5.66 -4.28 -4.77
N LEU A 40 5.41 -3.03 -4.36
CA LEU A 40 5.01 -2.72 -2.99
C LEU A 40 3.62 -3.33 -2.65
N GLU A 41 2.68 -3.30 -3.61
CA GLU A 41 1.39 -3.98 -3.50
C GLU A 41 1.57 -5.49 -3.33
N ALA A 42 2.42 -6.12 -4.15
CA ALA A 42 2.70 -7.55 -4.07
C ALA A 42 3.29 -7.94 -2.70
N CYS A 43 4.31 -7.22 -2.22
CA CYS A 43 4.88 -7.43 -0.89
C CYS A 43 3.85 -7.23 0.22
N TRP A 44 2.97 -6.23 0.11
CA TRP A 44 1.92 -5.99 1.09
C TRP A 44 0.92 -7.15 1.18
N ILE A 45 0.50 -7.66 0.03
CA ILE A 45 -0.40 -8.83 -0.05
C ILE A 45 0.28 -10.05 0.54
N GLU A 46 1.52 -10.36 0.15
CA GLU A 46 2.28 -11.50 0.66
C GLU A 46 2.44 -11.43 2.17
N LEU A 47 2.84 -10.27 2.71
CA LEU A 47 2.98 -10.05 4.14
C LEU A 47 1.65 -10.24 4.88
N SER A 48 0.57 -9.71 4.31
CA SER A 48 -0.77 -9.81 4.92
C SER A 48 -1.25 -11.27 4.94
N VAL A 49 -1.07 -11.98 3.83
CA VAL A 49 -1.41 -13.41 3.71
C VAL A 49 -0.56 -14.24 4.69
N TRP A 50 0.74 -13.97 4.77
CA TRP A 50 1.64 -14.63 5.71
C TRP A 50 1.22 -14.40 7.17
N LYS A 51 0.92 -13.15 7.55
CA LYS A 51 0.41 -12.84 8.89
C LYS A 51 -0.86 -13.62 9.22
N ASN A 52 -1.81 -13.68 8.29
CA ASN A 52 -3.06 -14.42 8.48
C ASN A 52 -2.85 -15.95 8.51
N GLN A 53 -1.71 -16.48 8.07
CA GLN A 53 -1.37 -17.90 8.21
C GLN A 53 -0.70 -18.23 9.54
N GLN A 54 -0.29 -17.21 10.32
CA GLN A 54 0.32 -17.38 11.64
C GLN A 54 -0.69 -17.27 12.80
N ASP A 55 -1.96 -16.93 12.51
CA ASP A 55 -3.12 -17.00 13.42
C ASP A 55 -3.91 -18.30 13.19
#